data_AF-A0A1Y6B915-F1
#
_entry.id   AF-A0A1Y6B915-F1
#
_cell.length_a   1.000
_cell.length_b   1.000
_cell.length_c   1.000
_cell.angle_alpha   90.00
_cell.angle_beta   90.00
_cell.angle_gamma   90.00
#
_symmetry.space_group_name_H-M   'P 1'
#
loop_
_entity.id
_entity.type
_entity.pdbx_description
1 polymer ?
#
loop_
_entity_poly.entity_id
_entity_poly.type
_entity_poly.pdbx_seq_one_letter_code
_entity_poly.pdbx_strand_id
1 'polypeptide(L)'
;MSKTMTMTEARLRELLDCYGAEERRWPEAERAAARSLLTQHPDLDAERSRAAALDRLLAQAERPRASGALIGRLVEAAPRGRRRWLTDLWPFGPAWQPAFGLALALLLGLASGPLLPQSDTTQTVTQDSSQEIAVLLATPVYAEDSL
;
A
#
# COMPACT_ATOMS: atom_id res chain seq x y z
N MET A 1 -13.06 28.59 -6.85
CA MET A 1 -13.48 29.81 -6.12
C MET A 1 -13.57 29.49 -4.65
N SER A 2 -12.51 29.79 -3.90
CA SER A 2 -12.49 29.60 -2.44
C SER A 2 -13.21 30.78 -1.81
N LYS A 3 -14.41 30.55 -1.28
CA LYS A 3 -15.16 31.58 -0.56
C LYS A 3 -14.41 31.85 0.75
N THR A 4 -13.76 33.00 0.88
CA THR A 4 -13.25 33.50 2.16
C THR A 4 -14.46 33.82 3.03
N MET A 5 -14.94 32.82 3.76
CA MET A 5 -15.99 32.98 4.76
C MET A 5 -15.34 33.57 6.01
N THR A 6 -15.74 34.79 6.37
CA THR A 6 -15.40 35.38 7.67
C THR A 6 -15.94 34.46 8.77
N MET A 7 -15.06 34.05 9.68
CA MET A 7 -15.45 33.17 10.77
C MET A 7 -16.26 33.95 11.82
N THR A 8 -17.47 33.48 12.08
CA THR A 8 -18.41 34.04 13.06
C THR A 8 -18.81 32.97 14.06
N GLU A 9 -19.35 33.35 15.22
CA GLU A 9 -19.83 32.37 16.21
C GLU A 9 -20.91 31.44 15.63
N ALA A 10 -21.82 31.98 14.82
CA ALA A 10 -22.87 31.19 14.18
C ALA A 10 -22.27 30.13 13.24
N ARG A 11 -21.24 30.50 12.46
CA ARG A 11 -20.54 29.55 11.59
C ARG A 11 -19.77 28.50 12.40
N LEU A 12 -19.17 28.89 13.52
CA LEU A 12 -18.49 27.94 14.41
C LEU A 12 -19.47 26.91 14.99
N ARG A 13 -20.67 27.33 15.42
CA ARG A 13 -21.71 26.39 15.89
C ARG A 13 -22.13 25.43 14.79
N GLU A 14 -22.34 25.92 13.57
CA GLU A 14 -22.64 25.06 12.41
C GLU A 14 -21.52 24.04 12.14
N LEU A 15 -20.25 24.43 12.30
CA LEU A 15 -19.12 23.51 12.19
C LEU A 15 -19.16 22.43 13.28
N LEU A 16 -19.47 22.80 14.53
CA LEU A 16 -19.61 21.85 15.63
C LEU A 16 -20.77 20.87 15.38
N ASP A 17 -21.91 21.37 14.89
CA ASP A 17 -23.08 20.54 14.61
C ASP A 17 -22.86 19.55 13.46
N CYS A 18 -22.17 19.98 12.40
CA CYS A 18 -21.96 19.17 11.19
C CYS A 18 -20.76 18.22 11.31
N TYR A 19 -19.68 18.65 11.95
CA TYR A 19 -18.41 17.93 11.95
C TYR A 19 -17.96 17.44 13.33
N GLY A 20 -18.62 17.90 14.40
CA GLY A 20 -18.24 17.60 15.79
C GLY A 20 -17.08 18.46 16.29
N ALA A 21 -16.53 18.09 17.44
CA ALA A 21 -15.50 18.88 18.12
C ALA A 21 -14.08 18.69 17.54
N GLU A 22 -13.87 17.70 16.67
CA GLU A 22 -12.55 17.37 16.13
C GLU A 22 -12.15 18.34 14.99
N GLU A 23 -11.22 19.24 15.28
CA GLU A 23 -10.76 20.28 14.33
C GLU A 23 -10.27 19.71 12.98
N ARG A 24 -9.72 18.49 12.99
CA ARG A 24 -9.23 17.82 11.78
C ARG A 24 -10.34 17.48 10.78
N ARG A 25 -11.60 17.41 11.23
CA ARG A 25 -12.78 17.15 10.38
C ARG A 25 -13.32 18.42 9.74
N TRP A 26 -12.98 19.59 10.28
CA TRP A 26 -13.47 20.86 9.75
C TRP A 26 -12.84 21.17 8.39
N PRO A 27 -13.49 21.99 7.55
CA PRO A 27 -12.92 22.50 6.31
C PRO A 27 -11.58 23.21 6.56
N GLU A 28 -10.56 22.87 5.78
CA GLU A 28 -9.18 23.33 6.01
C GLU A 28 -9.05 24.86 6.01
N ALA A 29 -9.77 25.55 5.13
CA ALA A 29 -9.81 27.01 5.06
C ALA A 29 -10.37 27.68 6.32
N GLU A 30 -11.17 26.96 7.11
CA GLU A 30 -11.92 27.49 8.24
C GLU A 30 -11.27 27.13 9.60
N ARG A 31 -10.40 26.10 9.65
CA ARG A 31 -9.78 25.59 10.90
C ARG A 31 -9.04 26.66 11.70
N ALA A 32 -8.16 27.43 11.05
CA ALA A 32 -7.33 28.41 11.73
C ALA A 32 -8.18 29.54 12.34
N ALA A 33 -9.19 30.01 11.61
CA ALA A 33 -10.08 31.06 12.08
C ALA A 33 -11.01 30.55 13.21
N ALA A 34 -11.53 29.33 13.10
CA ALA A 34 -12.35 28.71 14.15
C ALA A 34 -11.57 28.54 15.46
N ARG A 35 -10.32 28.07 15.39
CA ARG A 35 -9.43 27.93 16.57
C ARG A 35 -9.13 29.27 17.23
N SER A 36 -8.88 30.31 16.44
CA SER A 36 -8.68 31.66 16.96
C SER A 36 -9.91 32.15 17.74
N LEU A 37 -11.11 31.91 17.19
CA LEU A 37 -12.37 32.30 17.82
C LEU A 37 -12.60 31.55 19.15
N LEU A 38 -12.33 30.24 19.18
CA LEU A 38 -12.40 29.43 20.41
C LEU A 38 -11.44 29.90 21.50
N THR A 39 -10.25 30.37 21.11
CA THR A 39 -9.26 30.90 22.07
C THR A 39 -9.72 32.23 22.67
N GLN A 40 -10.47 33.03 21.90
CA GLN A 40 -10.97 34.34 22.34
C GLN A 40 -12.27 34.24 23.15
N HIS A 41 -13.07 33.19 22.93
CA HIS A 41 -14.40 33.04 23.53
C HIS A 41 -14.50 31.72 24.31
N PRO A 42 -14.26 31.75 25.64
CA PRO A 42 -14.27 30.54 26.47
C PRO A 42 -15.64 29.84 26.51
N ASP A 43 -16.74 30.58 26.34
CA ASP A 43 -18.09 30.00 26.27
C ASP A 43 -18.26 29.04 25.08
N LEU A 44 -17.66 29.39 23.93
CA LEU A 44 -17.70 28.56 22.73
C LEU A 44 -16.75 27.36 22.85
N ASP A 45 -15.63 27.51 23.57
CA ASP A 45 -14.77 26.38 23.89
C ASP A 45 -15.43 25.39 24.87
N ALA A 46 -16.26 25.89 25.80
CA ALA A 46 -17.09 25.04 26.65
C ALA A 46 -18.12 24.26 25.81
N GLU A 47 -18.74 24.90 24.81
CA GLU A 47 -19.65 24.24 23.87
C GLU A 47 -18.94 23.15 23.04
N ARG A 48 -17.77 23.45 22.47
CA ARG A 48 -16.91 22.46 21.80
C ARG A 48 -16.56 21.30 22.73
N SER A 49 -16.23 21.58 23.99
CA SER A 49 -15.86 20.55 24.97
C SER A 49 -17.02 19.61 25.30
N ARG A 50 -18.26 20.12 25.33
CA ARG A 50 -19.47 19.28 25.45
C ARG A 50 -19.65 18.37 24.23
N ALA A 51 -19.47 18.91 23.03
CA ALA A 51 -19.50 18.11 21.80
C ALA A 51 -18.41 17.02 21.82
N ALA A 52 -17.19 17.34 22.28
CA ALA A 52 -16.11 16.37 22.42
C ALA A 52 -16.41 15.28 23.47
N ALA A 53 -17.13 15.61 24.54
CA ALA A 53 -17.59 14.63 25.51
C ALA A 53 -18.60 13.65 24.88
N LEU A 54 -19.57 14.16 24.12
CA LEU A 54 -20.51 13.33 23.36
C LEU A 54 -19.79 12.42 22.36
N ASP A 55 -18.86 12.98 21.58
CA ASP A 55 -18.06 12.23 20.61
C ASP A 55 -17.30 11.07 21.27
N ARG A 56 -16.76 11.27 22.48
CA ARG A 56 -16.09 10.20 23.25
C ARG A 56 -17.06 9.13 23.70
N LEU A 57 -18.26 9.49 24.15
CA LEU A 57 -19.30 8.52 24.51
C LEU A 57 -19.73 7.69 23.30
N LEU A 58 -19.92 8.33 22.15
CA LEU A 58 -20.26 7.63 20.91
C LEU A 58 -19.12 6.72 20.43
N ALA A 59 -17.87 7.10 20.63
CA ALA A 59 -16.72 6.27 20.28
C ALA A 59 -16.61 4.99 21.12
N GLN A 60 -17.20 4.97 22.32
CA GLN A 60 -17.24 3.79 23.20
C GLN A 60 -18.35 2.80 22.83
N ALA A 61 -19.34 3.23 22.05
CA ALA A 61 -20.43 2.35 21.63
C ALA A 61 -19.89 1.23 20.72
N GLU A 62 -20.39 0.01 20.95
CA GLU A 62 -20.01 -1.14 20.13
C GLU A 62 -20.45 -0.92 18.68
N ARG A 63 -19.50 -1.00 17.76
CA ARG A 63 -19.78 -0.78 16.34
C ARG A 63 -20.37 -2.07 15.76
N PRO A 64 -21.60 -2.03 15.19
CA PRO A 64 -22.18 -3.22 14.59
C PRO A 64 -21.29 -3.71 13.44
N ARG A 65 -20.97 -5.01 13.47
CA ARG A 65 -20.23 -5.64 12.38
C ARG A 65 -21.12 -5.74 11.16
N ALA A 66 -20.69 -5.14 10.05
CA ALA A 66 -21.41 -5.28 8.78
C ALA A 66 -21.46 -6.76 8.36
N SER A 67 -22.64 -7.25 7.98
CA SER A 67 -22.79 -8.63 7.51
C SER A 67 -22.07 -8.81 6.16
N GLY A 68 -21.51 -10.00 5.92
CA GLY A 68 -20.86 -10.30 4.64
C GLY A 68 -21.78 -10.09 3.44
N ALA A 69 -23.07 -10.38 3.59
CA ALA A 69 -24.08 -10.12 2.56
C ALA A 69 -24.29 -8.62 2.28
N LEU A 70 -24.23 -7.75 3.30
CA LEU A 70 -24.33 -6.30 3.11
C LEU A 70 -23.10 -5.76 2.37
N ILE A 71 -21.91 -6.23 2.75
CA ILE A 71 -20.65 -5.87 2.08
C ILE A 71 -20.69 -6.33 0.62
N GLY A 72 -21.15 -7.56 0.36
CA GLY A 72 -21.31 -8.09 -0.99
C GLY A 72 -22.21 -7.22 -1.87
N ARG A 73 -23.41 -6.87 -1.37
CA ARG A 73 -24.33 -5.96 -2.08
C ARG A 73 -23.72 -4.57 -2.32
N LEU A 74 -22.96 -4.04 -1.35
CA LEU A 74 -22.29 -2.75 -1.50
C LEU A 74 -21.20 -2.80 -2.59
N VAL A 75 -20.39 -3.87 -2.61
CA VAL A 75 -19.36 -4.08 -3.63
C VAL A 75 -19.99 -4.26 -5.02
N GLU A 76 -21.15 -4.91 -5.10
CA GLU A 76 -21.88 -5.06 -6.36
C GLU A 76 -22.49 -3.74 -6.85
N ALA A 77 -23.04 -2.94 -5.94
CA ALA A 77 -23.65 -1.64 -6.23
C ALA A 77 -22.61 -0.52 -6.47
N ALA A 78 -21.35 -0.73 -6.08
CA ALA A 78 -20.30 0.26 -6.28
C ALA A 78 -20.13 0.55 -7.79
N PRO A 79 -20.05 1.84 -8.20
CA PRO A 79 -19.82 2.20 -9.59
C PRO A 79 -18.44 1.65 -10.01
N ARG A 80 -18.46 0.52 -10.73
CA ARG A 80 -17.26 -0.08 -11.29
C ARG A 80 -16.78 0.83 -12.42
N GLY A 81 -15.88 1.76 -12.09
CA GLY A 81 -15.17 2.57 -13.08
C GLY A 81 -14.38 1.65 -14.02
N ARG A 82 -15.01 1.22 -15.12
CA ARG A 82 -14.39 0.33 -16.10
C ARG A 82 -13.20 1.06 -16.73
N ARG A 83 -12.00 0.54 -16.46
CA ARG A 83 -10.84 0.51 -17.37
C ARG A 83 -10.29 1.85 -17.91
N ARG A 84 -10.58 3.01 -17.28
CA ARG A 84 -9.92 4.28 -17.65
C ARG A 84 -8.40 4.26 -17.45
N TRP A 85 -7.89 3.44 -16.54
CA TRP A 85 -6.45 3.36 -16.29
C TRP A 85 -5.64 2.77 -17.46
N LEU A 86 -6.21 1.84 -18.25
CA LEU A 86 -5.52 1.31 -19.44
C LEU A 86 -5.45 2.35 -20.55
N THR A 87 -6.46 3.22 -20.66
CA THR A 87 -6.47 4.32 -21.64
C THR A 87 -5.64 5.51 -21.18
N ASP A 88 -5.55 5.78 -19.88
CA ASP A 88 -4.69 6.84 -19.32
C ASP A 88 -3.20 6.49 -19.41
N LEU A 89 -2.84 5.20 -19.31
CA LEU A 89 -1.45 4.76 -19.39
C LEU A 89 -0.93 4.63 -20.85
N TRP A 90 -1.83 4.54 -21.83
CA TRP A 90 -1.47 4.30 -23.23
C TRP A 90 -2.12 5.30 -24.20
N PRO A 91 -1.50 6.49 -24.39
CA PRO A 91 -2.00 7.52 -25.31
C PRO A 91 -1.77 7.20 -26.80
N PHE A 92 -1.17 6.06 -27.15
CA PHE A 92 -0.66 5.76 -28.49
C PHE A 92 -1.57 4.88 -29.37
N GLY A 93 -2.86 4.73 -29.05
CA GLY A 93 -3.83 4.05 -29.94
C GLY A 93 -4.55 2.85 -29.32
N PRO A 94 -5.27 2.05 -30.12
CA PRO A 94 -6.17 1.00 -29.63
C PRO A 94 -5.43 -0.07 -28.83
N ALA A 95 -5.98 -0.44 -27.67
CA ALA A 95 -5.39 -1.33 -26.66
C ALA A 95 -5.05 -2.77 -27.14
N TRP A 96 -5.31 -3.12 -28.41
CA TRP A 96 -4.94 -4.41 -29.01
C TRP A 96 -3.45 -4.48 -29.40
N GLN A 97 -2.79 -3.32 -29.59
CA GLN A 97 -1.33 -3.27 -29.86
C GLN A 97 -0.46 -3.82 -28.73
N PRO A 98 -0.59 -3.40 -27.45
CA PRO A 98 0.20 -3.99 -26.37
C PRO A 98 -0.18 -5.45 -26.09
N ALA A 99 -1.44 -5.83 -26.34
CA ALA A 99 -1.88 -7.21 -26.25
C ALA A 99 -1.15 -8.12 -27.25
N PHE A 100 -0.90 -7.63 -28.47
CA PHE A 100 -0.09 -8.34 -29.46
C PHE A 100 1.37 -8.47 -29.04
N GLY A 101 1.98 -7.40 -28.50
CA GLY A 101 3.36 -7.46 -28.00
C GLY A 101 3.53 -8.50 -26.88
N LEU A 102 2.61 -8.52 -25.91
CA LEU A 102 2.61 -9.53 -24.85
C LEU A 102 2.34 -10.94 -25.38
N ALA A 103 1.42 -11.10 -26.33
CA ALA A 103 1.16 -12.40 -26.96
C ALA A 103 2.40 -12.92 -27.71
N LEU A 104 3.14 -12.04 -28.40
CA LEU A 104 4.38 -12.39 -29.09
C LEU A 104 5.48 -12.75 -28.11
N ALA A 105 5.64 -12.00 -27.01
CA ALA A 105 6.59 -12.30 -25.94
C ALA A 105 6.27 -13.61 -25.23
N LEU A 106 4.98 -13.91 -25.00
CA LEU A 106 4.51 -15.19 -24.49
C LEU A 106 4.80 -16.32 -25.47
N LEU A 107 4.55 -16.14 -26.76
CA LEU A 107 4.87 -17.14 -27.78
C LEU A 107 6.37 -17.41 -27.88
N LEU A 108 7.21 -16.37 -27.81
CA LEU A 108 8.68 -16.52 -27.77
C LEU A 108 9.15 -17.19 -26.47
N GLY A 109 8.62 -16.80 -25.32
CA GLY A 109 8.99 -17.39 -24.04
C GLY A 109 8.52 -18.83 -23.87
N LEU A 110 7.33 -19.17 -24.38
CA LEU A 110 6.79 -20.53 -24.33
C LEU A 110 7.50 -21.46 -25.32
N ALA A 111 7.98 -20.94 -26.46
CA ALA A 111 8.82 -21.68 -27.40
C ALA A 111 10.18 -22.06 -26.80
N SER A 112 10.70 -21.32 -25.81
CA SER A 112 11.91 -21.68 -25.05
C SER A 112 11.66 -22.60 -23.84
N GLY A 113 10.40 -23.01 -23.60
CA GLY A 113 9.94 -23.52 -22.32
C GLY A 113 10.28 -24.99 -22.00
N PRO A 114 9.82 -26.00 -22.77
CA PRO A 114 10.09 -27.37 -22.36
C PRO A 114 10.60 -28.23 -23.52
N LEU A 115 11.90 -28.19 -23.78
CA LEU A 115 12.67 -29.27 -24.42
C LEU A 115 14.16 -29.09 -24.14
N LEU A 116 14.51 -28.72 -22.92
CA LEU A 116 15.82 -29.09 -22.39
C LEU A 116 15.65 -30.50 -21.81
N PRO A 117 16.26 -31.56 -22.40
CA PRO A 117 16.62 -32.71 -21.57
C PRO A 117 17.36 -32.14 -20.35
N GLN A 118 17.02 -32.62 -19.16
CA GLN A 118 17.67 -32.24 -17.92
C GLN A 118 19.15 -32.64 -17.98
N SER A 119 19.98 -31.84 -18.65
CA SER A 119 21.41 -31.83 -18.41
C SER A 119 21.57 -31.05 -17.12
N ASP A 120 21.74 -31.79 -16.03
CA ASP A 120 22.14 -31.34 -14.71
C ASP A 120 23.30 -30.34 -14.82
N THR A 121 22.97 -29.08 -15.09
CA THR A 121 23.89 -27.96 -15.01
C THR A 121 23.67 -27.37 -13.62
N THR A 122 23.95 -28.21 -12.63
CA THR A 122 24.36 -27.72 -11.32
C THR A 122 25.62 -26.95 -11.58
N GLN A 123 25.49 -25.63 -11.46
CA GLN A 123 26.57 -24.68 -11.50
C GLN A 123 27.72 -25.20 -10.63
N THR A 124 28.80 -25.56 -11.30
CA THR A 124 30.11 -25.83 -10.74
C THR A 124 30.62 -24.55 -10.09
N VAL A 125 30.21 -24.33 -8.84
CA VAL A 125 30.97 -23.56 -7.87
C VAL A 125 31.23 -24.55 -6.74
N THR A 126 32.50 -24.87 -6.51
CA THR A 126 33.04 -25.87 -5.56
C THR A 126 33.22 -27.29 -6.10
N GLN A 127 34.01 -27.44 -7.17
CA GLN A 127 34.67 -28.71 -7.51
C GLN A 127 36.16 -28.44 -7.76
N ASP A 128 36.85 -27.96 -6.74
CA ASP A 128 38.32 -27.83 -6.74
C ASP A 128 38.83 -27.75 -5.30
N SER A 129 38.70 -28.84 -4.54
CA SER A 129 39.25 -28.92 -3.17
C SER A 129 39.56 -30.35 -2.69
N SER A 130 39.22 -31.40 -3.44
CA SER A 130 39.34 -32.78 -2.96
C SER A 130 40.36 -33.64 -3.72
N GLN A 131 41.07 -33.10 -4.71
CA GLN A 131 42.11 -33.86 -5.44
C GLN A 131 43.54 -33.55 -5.00
N GLU A 132 43.79 -32.51 -4.18
CA GLU A 132 45.13 -32.26 -3.63
C GLU A 132 45.51 -33.21 -2.48
N ILE A 133 44.56 -33.76 -1.72
CA ILE A 133 44.88 -34.64 -0.58
C ILE A 133 45.35 -36.03 -1.05
N ALA A 134 44.90 -36.50 -2.22
CA ALA A 134 45.29 -37.79 -2.76
C ALA A 134 46.70 -37.79 -3.40
N VAL A 135 47.12 -36.65 -3.97
CA VAL A 135 48.48 -36.50 -4.54
C VAL A 135 49.53 -36.35 -3.44
N LEU A 136 49.18 -35.75 -2.29
CA LEU A 136 50.11 -35.61 -1.16
C LEU A 136 50.35 -36.90 -0.36
N LEU A 137 49.56 -37.96 -0.58
CA LEU A 137 49.67 -39.26 0.11
C LEU A 137 50.23 -40.39 -0.76
N ALA A 138 50.54 -40.14 -2.04
CA ALA A 138 50.92 -41.17 -3.01
C ALA A 138 52.38 -41.06 -3.54
N THR A 139 53.20 -40.13 -3.06
CA THR A 139 54.66 -40.15 -3.34
C THR A 139 55.43 -40.70 -2.14
N PRO A 140 56.09 -41.87 -2.26
CA PRO A 140 56.90 -42.44 -1.18
C PRO A 140 58.23 -41.69 -1.08
N VAL A 141 58.44 -40.98 0.04
CA VAL A 141 59.77 -40.49 0.44
C VAL A 141 60.32 -41.48 1.47
N TYR A 142 61.17 -42.36 0.97
CA TYR A 142 62.19 -43.18 1.64
C TYR A 142 62.03 -43.43 3.16
N ALA A 143 61.77 -44.70 3.50
CA ALA A 143 62.35 -45.27 4.71
C ALA A 143 63.88 -45.25 4.58
N GLU A 144 64.59 -44.87 5.64
CA GLU A 144 65.53 -45.74 6.35
C GLU A 144 66.05 -44.99 7.58
N ASP A 145 65.90 -45.70 8.69
CA ASP A 145 66.26 -45.37 10.06
C ASP A 145 67.61 -46.05 10.33
N SER A 146 68.67 -45.32 10.68
CA SER A 146 69.81 -45.90 11.40
C SER A 146 70.90 -44.87 11.75
N LEU A 147 71.06 -44.67 13.06
CA LEU A 147 72.31 -44.53 13.85
C LEU A 147 73.32 -43.42 13.51
#